data_AF-A0A0K8QBV8-F1
#
_entry.id   AF-A0A0K8QBV8-F1
#
_cell.length_a   1.000
_cell.length_b   1.000
_cell.length_c   1.000
_cell.angle_alpha   90.00
_cell.angle_beta   90.00
_cell.angle_gamma   90.00
#
_symmetry.space_group_name_H-M   'P 1'
#
loop_
_entity.id
_entity.type
_entity.pdbx_description
1 polymer ?
#
loop_
_entity_poly.entity_id
_entity_poly.type
_entity_poly.pdbx_seq_one_letter_code
_entity_poly.pdbx_strand_id
1 'polypeptide(L)'
;MTTLSFELPDGTTRNVQVKHLLNAGYAGREQEEVQAHIAELAELGVPGPTTTPALYRCRLIWPSRFRKSASSTAGPRAKRNGRS
;
A
#
# COMPACT_ATOMS: atom_id res chain seq x y z
N MET A 1 -16.47 -10.25 0.93
CA MET A 1 -15.23 -10.69 0.25
C MET A 1 -14.75 -9.56 -0.64
N THR A 2 -13.46 -9.22 -0.63
CA THR A 2 -12.93 -8.04 -1.35
C THR A 2 -12.51 -8.41 -2.76
N THR A 3 -12.98 -7.64 -3.75
CA THR A 3 -12.65 -7.79 -5.17
C THR A 3 -11.88 -6.56 -5.64
N LEU A 4 -10.80 -6.77 -6.38
CA LEU A 4 -10.07 -5.72 -7.07
C LEU A 4 -10.39 -5.78 -8.56
N SER A 5 -10.61 -4.62 -9.17
CA SER A 5 -10.84 -4.48 -10.61
C SER A 5 -9.60 -3.88 -11.25
N PHE A 6 -9.12 -4.49 -12.34
CA PHE A 6 -7.96 -4.03 -13.08
C PHE A 6 -8.34 -3.81 -14.54
N GLU A 7 -7.90 -2.69 -15.11
CA GLU A 7 -7.91 -2.49 -16.56
C GLU A 7 -6.62 -3.08 -17.13
N LEU A 8 -6.77 -3.89 -18.19
CA LEU A 8 -5.68 -4.56 -18.88
C LEU A 8 -5.28 -3.75 -20.13
N PRO A 9 -4.05 -3.91 -20.65
CA PRO A 9 -3.59 -3.18 -21.83
C PRO A 9 -4.40 -3.43 -23.11
N ASP A 10 -5.16 -4.53 -23.15
CA ASP A 10 -6.07 -4.87 -24.25
C ASP A 10 -7.44 -4.14 -24.14
N GLY A 11 -7.61 -3.27 -23.15
CA GLY A 11 -8.83 -2.51 -22.91
C GLY A 11 -9.91 -3.28 -22.15
N THR A 12 -9.65 -4.53 -21.73
CA THR A 12 -10.61 -5.31 -20.94
C THR A 12 -10.46 -5.04 -19.44
N THR A 13 -11.53 -5.28 -18.69
CA THR A 13 -11.53 -5.17 -17.23
C THR A 13 -11.59 -6.56 -16.60
N ARG A 14 -10.69 -6.84 -15.64
CA ARG A 14 -10.63 -8.11 -14.93
C ARG A 14 -10.84 -7.94 -13.44
N ASN A 15 -11.84 -8.65 -12.93
CA ASN A 15 -12.12 -8.73 -11.49
C ASN A 15 -11.34 -9.89 -10.86
N VAL A 16 -10.60 -9.59 -9.79
CA VAL A 16 -9.79 -10.56 -9.04
C VAL A 16 -10.26 -10.62 -7.59
N GLN A 17 -10.62 -11.81 -7.13
CA GLN A 17 -10.97 -12.03 -5.73
C GLN A 17 -9.71 -12.13 -4.87
N VAL A 18 -9.59 -11.26 -3.87
CA VAL A 18 -8.47 -11.30 -2.93
C VAL A 18 -8.68 -12.43 -1.93
N LYS A 19 -7.94 -13.52 -2.12
CA LYS A 19 -7.95 -14.66 -1.19
C LYS A 19 -7.05 -14.40 0.02
N HIS A 20 -5.94 -13.71 -0.22
CA HIS A 20 -4.84 -13.61 0.73
C HIS A 20 -4.26 -12.20 0.77
N LEU A 21 -4.02 -11.69 1.97
CA LEU A 21 -3.37 -10.41 2.23
C LEU A 21 -2.16 -10.64 3.12
N LEU A 22 -1.01 -10.13 2.71
CA LEU A 22 0.26 -10.22 3.41
C LEU A 22 0.81 -8.81 3.63
N ASN A 23 1.37 -8.55 4.80
CA ASN A 23 2.21 -7.37 5.06
C ASN A 23 3.68 -7.79 4.90
N ALA A 24 4.44 -7.01 4.14
CA ALA A 24 5.87 -7.24 3.96
C ALA A 24 6.67 -6.19 4.76
N GLY A 25 7.37 -6.64 5.78
CA GLY A 25 8.39 -5.85 6.47
C GLY A 25 9.73 -5.96 5.74
N TYR A 26 10.58 -4.94 5.85
CA TYR A 26 11.92 -4.93 5.24
C TYR A 26 11.90 -5.21 3.73
N ALA A 27 10.88 -4.68 3.04
CA ALA A 27 10.65 -4.86 1.60
C ALA A 27 11.14 -3.67 0.76
N GLY A 28 12.10 -2.90 1.29
CA GLY A 28 12.72 -1.78 0.57
C GLY A 28 13.37 -2.26 -0.72
N ARG A 29 13.39 -1.40 -1.75
CA ARG A 29 14.03 -1.73 -3.04
C ARG A 29 15.55 -1.83 -2.89
N GLU A 30 16.14 -0.89 -2.17
CA GLU A 30 17.57 -0.79 -1.93
C GLU A 30 17.97 -1.66 -0.74
N GLN A 31 18.62 -2.80 -1.02
CA GLN A 31 18.90 -3.78 0.02
C GLN A 31 19.98 -3.30 0.99
N GLU A 32 20.91 -2.47 0.53
CA GLU A 32 21.97 -1.91 1.39
C GLU A 32 21.37 -1.05 2.51
N GLU A 33 20.42 -0.17 2.19
CA GLU A 33 19.71 0.63 3.20
C GLU A 33 18.88 -0.23 4.16
N VAL A 34 18.22 -1.29 3.65
CA VAL A 34 17.47 -2.24 4.50
C VAL A 34 18.41 -2.94 5.50
N GLN A 35 19.59 -3.38 5.06
CA GLN A 35 20.57 -4.04 5.93
C GLN A 35 21.19 -3.06 6.93
N ALA A 36 21.51 -1.83 6.52
CA ALA A 36 21.99 -0.79 7.42
C ALA A 36 20.97 -0.54 8.55
N HIS A 37 19.69 -0.41 8.21
CA HIS A 37 18.65 -0.24 9.21
C HIS A 37 18.49 -1.46 10.14
N ILE A 38 18.64 -2.69 9.63
CA ILE A 38 18.66 -3.90 10.47
C ILE A 38 19.86 -3.88 11.43
N ALA A 39 21.03 -3.44 10.98
CA ALA A 39 22.22 -3.33 11.81
C ALA A 39 22.04 -2.30 12.94
N GLU A 40 21.49 -1.12 12.62
CA GLU A 40 21.12 -0.10 13.62
C GLU A 40 20.18 -0.67 14.69
N LEU A 41 19.16 -1.44 14.27
CA LEU A 41 18.24 -2.08 15.20
C LEU A 41 18.93 -3.16 16.06
N ALA A 42 19.87 -3.90 15.49
CA ALA A 42 20.65 -4.90 16.21
C ALA A 42 21.53 -4.28 17.31
N GLU A 43 22.10 -3.09 17.07
CA GLU A 43 22.84 -2.32 18.09
C GLU A 43 21.94 -1.93 19.28
N LEU A 44 20.65 -1.71 19.03
CA LEU A 44 19.63 -1.47 20.06
C LEU A 44 19.10 -2.76 20.72
N GLY A 45 19.65 -3.92 20.36
CA GLY A 45 19.25 -5.24 20.87
C GLY A 45 17.98 -5.80 20.23
N VAL A 46 17.49 -5.20 19.13
CA VAL A 46 16.32 -5.70 18.39
C VAL A 46 16.80 -6.67 17.30
N PRO A 47 16.44 -7.96 17.37
CA PRO A 47 16.90 -8.93 16.37
C PRO A 47 16.21 -8.69 15.02
N GLY A 48 17.00 -8.72 13.95
CA GLY A 48 16.51 -8.68 12.57
C GLY A 48 15.77 -9.97 12.17
N PRO A 49 14.98 -9.94 11.08
CA PRO A 49 14.34 -11.13 10.55
C PRO A 49 15.36 -12.11 9.94
N THR A 50 15.03 -13.40 9.91
CA THR A 50 15.88 -14.43 9.26
C THR A 50 15.84 -14.36 7.73
N THR A 51 14.87 -13.67 7.15
CA THR A 51 14.70 -13.52 5.70
C THR A 51 14.06 -12.18 5.40
N THR A 52 14.63 -11.46 4.43
CA THR A 52 14.12 -10.19 3.93
C THR A 52 13.66 -10.36 2.48
N PRO A 53 12.42 -9.98 2.13
CA PRO A 53 11.39 -9.37 2.99
C PRO A 53 10.72 -10.37 3.94
N ALA A 54 10.34 -9.90 5.12
CA ALA A 54 9.58 -10.69 6.09
C ALA A 54 8.08 -10.59 5.81
N LEU A 55 7.41 -11.72 5.54
CA LEU A 55 6.00 -11.75 5.13
C LEU A 55 5.08 -12.22 6.26
N TYR A 56 4.13 -11.37 6.66
CA TYR A 56 3.17 -11.64 7.73
C TYR A 56 1.75 -11.71 7.21
N ARG A 57 0.98 -12.70 7.68
CA ARG A 57 -0.41 -12.90 7.28
C ARG A 57 -1.32 -11.83 7.91
N CYS A 58 -2.00 -11.03 7.10
CA CYS A 58 -3.01 -10.11 7.62
C CYS A 58 -4.36 -10.82 7.73
N ARG A 59 -4.99 -10.72 8.91
CA ARG A 59 -6.38 -11.16 9.10
C ARG A 59 -7.31 -10.04 8.65
N LEU A 60 -8.30 -10.36 7.82
CA LEU A 60 -9.26 -9.40 7.23
C LEU A 60 -10.36 -8.93 8.21
N ILE A 61 -10.17 -9.04 9.52
CA ILE A 61 -11.06 -8.38 10.49
C ILE A 61 -10.61 -6.93 10.61
N TRP A 62 -11.15 -6.08 9.75
CA TRP A 62 -11.05 -4.63 9.89
C TRP A 62 -12.36 -4.12 10.52
N PRO A 63 -12.34 -3.61 11.76
CA PRO A 63 -13.52 -2.94 12.31
C PRO A 63 -13.90 -1.77 11.42
N SER A 64 -15.16 -1.68 11.00
CA SER A 64 -15.72 -0.65 10.12
C SER A 64 -15.52 0.79 10.62
N ARG A 65 -15.01 0.97 11.84
CA ARG A 65 -14.77 2.27 12.49
C ARG A 65 -13.50 2.98 12.05
N PHE A 66 -12.59 2.32 11.33
CA PHE A 66 -11.37 2.95 10.83
C PHE A 66 -11.50 3.26 9.34
N ARG A 67 -12.43 4.17 8.99
CA ARG A 67 -12.48 4.79 7.66
C ARG A 67 -11.85 6.18 7.77
N LYS A 68 -10.58 6.33 7.39
CA LYS A 68 -10.05 7.67 7.08
C LYS A 68 -10.88 8.19 5.91
N SER A 69 -11.57 9.31 6.10
CA SER A 69 -12.20 10.03 4.99
C SER A 69 -11.10 10.48 4.04
N ALA A 70 -10.99 9.84 2.88
CA ALA A 70 -10.29 10.47 1.77
C ALA A 70 -11.18 11.63 1.32
N SER A 71 -10.90 12.82 1.83
CA SER A 71 -11.43 14.06 1.26
C SER A 71 -10.82 14.20 -0.13
N SER A 72 -11.62 13.89 -1.15
CA SER A 72 -11.34 14.30 -2.52
C SER A 72 -11.32 15.83 -2.54
N THR A 73 -10.12 16.42 -2.58
CA THR A 73 -9.98 17.83 -2.95
C THR A 73 -10.22 17.93 -4.44
N ALA A 74 -11.50 18.01 -4.82
CA ALA A 74 -11.90 18.47 -6.13
C ALA A 74 -11.44 19.93 -6.27
N GLY A 75 -10.43 20.18 -7.11
CA GLY A 75 -9.99 21.52 -7.46
C GLY A 75 -11.13 22.35 -8.06
N PRO A 76 -11.14 23.68 -7.87
CA PRO A 76 -12.30 24.50 -8.15
C PRO A 76 -12.59 24.62 -9.66
N ARG A 77 -13.85 24.35 -10.01
CA ARG A 77 -14.49 24.57 -11.30
C ARG A 77 -14.76 26.08 -11.51
N ALA A 78 -14.37 26.55 -12.70
CA ALA A 78 -14.86 27.73 -13.45
C ALA A 78 -14.50 29.16 -12.99
N LYS A 79 -13.80 29.89 -13.89
CA LYS A 79 -14.17 31.26 -14.25
C LYS A 79 -14.51 31.35 -15.74
N ARG A 80 -15.76 31.74 -15.97
CA ARG A 80 -16.41 32.08 -17.23
C ARG A 80 -16.13 33.55 -17.53
N ASN A 81 -15.28 33.85 -18.51
CA ASN A 81 -15.11 35.18 -19.08
C ASN A 81 -15.14 34.95 -20.61
N GLY A 82 -16.09 35.42 -21.40
CA GLY A 82 -16.56 36.80 -21.53
C GLY A 82 -16.12 37.25 -22.92
N ARG A 83 -17.06 37.25 -23.88
CA ARG A 83 -16.87 37.73 -25.26
C ARG A 83 -16.37 39.17 -25.26
N SER A 84 -15.42 39.48 -26.15
CA SER A 84 -15.37 40.75 -26.87
C SER A 84 -15.49 40.44 -28.35
#